data_AF-A0A5K1DTI8-F1
#
_entry.id   AF-A0A5K1DTI8-F1
#
_cell.length_a   1.000
_cell.length_b   1.000
_cell.length_c   1.000
_cell.angle_alpha   90.00
_cell.angle_beta   90.00
_cell.angle_gamma   90.00
#
_symmetry.space_group_name_H-M   'P 1'
#
loop_
_entity.id
_entity.type
_entity.pdbx_description
1 polymer ?
#
loop_
_entity_poly.entity_id
_entity_poly.type
_entity_poly.pdbx_seq_one_letter_code
_entity_poly.pdbx_strand_id
1 'polypeptide(L)'
;MAAVDADPFQKAIDHLEAERAILTNFTNFWKDLSSHISSLEQTLRQKSETLESKLQSLDSTTKEALESLATREESLPSKELAASERVERLKQAALAQIEEHSGALPKGADVATSLRFLCLKMDADGLWRFLIARRKELATIRAELEPAVADAVDPASLVLQALEDFVFRRADKVGLSDQRWACGMLLRALSADEGVAASVKERAMVLAEAWKEKIHGSGEGGLASNAAEVQMFLQLLVTYKLVEKFEMDYLKKFVVAFASRRDMPKLAVSLGFNEKMG
;
A
#
# COMPACT_ATOMS: atom_id res chain seq x y z
N MET A 1 0.66 -5.68 110.64
CA MET A 1 0.77 -5.83 109.17
C MET A 1 0.53 -4.46 108.56
N ALA A 2 1.60 -3.77 108.17
CA ALA A 2 1.51 -2.42 107.60
C ALA A 2 1.10 -2.52 106.13
N ALA A 3 0.05 -1.78 105.75
CA ALA A 3 -0.33 -1.59 104.36
C ALA A 3 0.74 -0.72 103.69
N VAL A 4 1.51 -1.33 102.80
CA VAL A 4 2.47 -0.63 101.94
C VAL A 4 1.68 0.16 100.91
N ASP A 5 1.95 1.45 100.82
CA ASP A 5 1.27 2.38 99.91
C ASP A 5 1.67 2.07 98.45
N ALA A 6 0.72 1.53 97.66
CA ALA A 6 0.95 0.96 96.33
C ALA A 6 0.92 1.98 95.17
N ASP A 7 0.53 3.22 95.45
CA ASP A 7 0.25 4.27 94.44
C ASP A 7 1.48 4.81 93.67
N PRO A 8 2.67 5.04 94.29
CA PRO A 8 3.82 5.59 93.57
C PRO A 8 4.48 4.60 92.61
N PHE A 9 4.50 3.32 92.99
CA PHE A 9 5.07 2.25 92.17
C PHE A 9 4.21 1.97 90.95
N GLN A 10 2.88 1.98 91.10
CA GLN A 10 1.97 1.80 89.97
C GLN A 10 2.11 2.94 88.95
N LYS A 11 2.20 4.20 89.41
CA LYS A 11 2.45 5.36 88.52
C LYS A 11 3.77 5.27 87.76
N ALA A 12 4.83 4.78 88.38
CA ALA A 12 6.12 4.57 87.71
C ALA A 12 6.05 3.43 86.66
N ILE A 13 5.32 2.35 86.95
CA ILE A 13 5.06 1.26 86.00
C ILE A 13 4.26 1.79 84.80
N ASP A 14 3.17 2.52 85.04
CA ASP A 14 2.33 3.08 83.99
C ASP A 14 3.12 4.06 83.09
N HIS A 15 4.03 4.85 83.68
CA HIS A 15 4.93 5.75 82.93
C HIS A 15 5.91 4.96 82.04
N LEU A 16 6.54 3.92 82.59
CA LEU A 16 7.45 3.06 81.81
C LEU A 16 6.71 2.30 80.70
N GLU A 17 5.46 1.91 80.92
CA GLU A 17 4.61 1.31 79.90
C GLU A 17 4.24 2.32 78.79
N ALA A 18 3.96 3.57 79.14
CA ALA A 18 3.72 4.64 78.18
C ALA A 18 4.97 4.97 77.34
N GLU A 19 6.15 5.07 77.97
CA GLU A 19 7.41 5.25 77.27
C GLU A 19 7.73 4.05 76.35
N ARG A 20 7.48 2.82 76.82
CA ARG A 20 7.60 1.61 76.02
C ARG A 20 6.68 1.64 74.79
N ALA A 21 5.45 2.12 74.94
CA ALA A 21 4.51 2.26 73.84
C ALA A 21 5.01 3.27 72.79
N ILE A 22 5.56 4.41 73.22
CA ILE A 22 6.15 5.41 72.32
C ILE A 22 7.34 4.83 71.57
N LEU A 23 8.26 4.16 72.25
CA LEU A 23 9.42 3.51 71.63
C LEU A 23 9.00 2.42 70.62
N THR A 24 7.95 1.67 70.93
CA THR A 24 7.40 0.65 70.03
C THR A 24 6.80 1.30 68.77
N ASN A 25 6.02 2.39 68.94
CA ASN A 25 5.46 3.13 67.81
C ASN A 25 6.53 3.74 66.92
N PHE A 26 7.56 4.34 67.51
CA PHE A 26 8.70 4.90 66.76
C PHE A 26 9.45 3.80 66.00
N THR A 27 9.68 2.65 66.63
CA THR A 27 10.33 1.49 65.99
C THR A 27 9.52 0.98 64.80
N ASN A 28 8.19 0.87 64.96
CA ASN A 28 7.30 0.48 63.87
C ASN A 28 7.32 1.50 62.72
N PHE A 29 7.23 2.79 63.03
CA PHE A 29 7.31 3.85 62.02
C PHE A 29 8.63 3.81 61.24
N TRP A 30 9.77 3.64 61.93
CA TRP A 30 11.07 3.51 61.26
C TRP A 30 11.16 2.27 60.38
N LYS A 31 10.57 1.16 60.82
CA LYS A 31 10.50 -0.06 60.03
C LYS A 31 9.68 0.15 58.75
N ASP A 32 8.52 0.80 58.87
CA ASP A 32 7.66 1.12 57.73
C ASP A 32 8.36 2.07 56.75
N LEU A 33 8.97 3.15 57.26
CA LEU A 33 9.71 4.11 56.45
C LEU A 33 10.90 3.45 55.72
N SER A 34 11.69 2.64 56.42
CA SER A 34 12.82 1.93 55.84
C SER A 34 12.37 0.94 54.76
N SER A 35 11.25 0.25 54.98
CA SER A 35 10.67 -0.66 53.99
C SER A 35 10.19 0.08 52.73
N HIS A 36 9.55 1.24 52.89
CA HIS A 36 9.06 2.05 51.80
C HIS A 36 10.21 2.67 50.98
N ILE A 37 11.25 3.18 51.65
CA ILE A 37 12.46 3.67 50.98
C ILE A 37 13.12 2.54 50.18
N SER A 38 13.28 1.36 50.79
CA SER A 38 13.84 0.20 50.10
C SER A 38 13.01 -0.22 48.88
N SER A 39 11.69 -0.18 48.98
CA SER A 39 10.77 -0.46 47.87
C SER A 39 10.87 0.57 46.74
N LEU A 40 10.97 1.86 47.08
CA LEU A 40 11.18 2.93 46.11
C LEU A 40 12.53 2.81 45.40
N GLU A 41 13.60 2.53 46.13
CA GLU A 41 14.93 2.31 45.56
C GLU A 41 14.94 1.14 44.59
N GLN A 42 14.31 0.02 44.96
CA GLN A 42 14.16 -1.14 44.08
C GLN A 42 13.36 -0.79 42.83
N THR A 43 12.25 -0.06 42.98
CA THR A 43 11.40 0.36 41.85
C THR A 43 12.15 1.30 40.91
N LEU A 44 12.93 2.26 41.44
CA LEU A 44 13.74 3.18 40.65
C LEU A 44 14.84 2.45 39.89
N ARG A 45 15.53 1.50 40.54
CA ARG A 45 16.54 0.66 39.88
C ARG A 45 15.94 -0.13 38.72
N GLN A 46 14.82 -0.81 38.96
CA GLN A 46 14.11 -1.56 37.90
C GLN A 46 13.70 -0.67 36.73
N LYS A 47 13.17 0.54 37.01
CA LYS A 47 12.81 1.50 35.96
C LYS A 47 14.04 1.99 35.19
N SER A 48 15.15 2.26 35.88
CA SER A 48 16.40 2.68 35.27
C SER A 48 16.96 1.61 34.33
N GLU A 49 17.02 0.36 34.77
CA GLU A 49 17.47 -0.79 33.97
C GLU A 49 16.55 -1.02 32.76
N THR A 50 15.23 -0.85 32.95
CA THR A 50 14.25 -0.94 31.86
C THR A 50 14.43 0.17 30.83
N LEU A 51 14.72 1.40 31.27
CA LEU A 51 14.98 2.51 30.35
C LEU A 51 16.29 2.32 29.59
N GLU A 52 17.33 1.87 30.27
CA GLU A 52 18.64 1.62 29.66
C GLU A 52 18.55 0.53 28.57
N SER A 53 17.89 -0.59 28.87
CA SER A 53 17.65 -1.65 27.88
C SER A 53 16.81 -1.18 26.69
N LYS A 54 15.80 -0.32 26.92
CA LYS A 54 15.05 0.30 25.83
C LYS A 54 15.92 1.24 24.98
N LEU A 55 16.75 2.07 25.60
CA LEU A 55 17.66 2.96 24.88
C LEU A 55 18.63 2.18 23.99
N GLN A 56 19.24 1.11 24.53
CA GLN A 56 20.14 0.24 23.76
C GLN A 56 19.42 -0.43 22.58
N SER A 57 18.18 -0.89 22.79
CA SER A 57 17.37 -1.48 21.70
C SER A 57 17.01 -0.47 20.60
N LEU A 58 16.73 0.79 20.97
CA LEU A 58 16.46 1.85 20.01
C LEU A 58 17.74 2.21 19.25
N ASP A 59 18.87 2.34 19.94
CA ASP A 59 20.16 2.64 19.32
C ASP A 59 20.53 1.58 18.28
N SER A 60 20.44 0.29 18.64
CA SER A 60 20.71 -0.81 17.69
C SER A 60 19.76 -0.77 16.49
N THR A 61 18.47 -0.56 16.72
CA THR A 61 17.46 -0.46 15.64
C THR A 61 17.72 0.73 14.73
N THR A 62 18.12 1.88 15.28
CA THR A 62 18.43 3.07 14.49
C THR A 62 19.68 2.89 13.66
N LYS A 63 20.71 2.24 14.20
CA LYS A 63 21.94 1.93 13.48
C LYS A 63 21.68 0.99 12.31
N GLU A 64 20.93 -0.09 12.54
CA GLU A 64 20.52 -1.03 11.48
C GLU A 64 19.70 -0.32 10.38
N ALA A 65 18.77 0.56 10.76
CA ALA A 65 17.98 1.34 9.81
C ALA A 65 18.88 2.28 8.97
N LEU A 66 19.85 2.97 9.58
CA LEU A 66 20.77 3.85 8.88
C LEU A 66 21.68 3.08 7.92
N GLU A 67 22.21 1.92 8.32
CA GLU A 67 23.00 1.05 7.44
C GLU A 67 22.16 0.55 6.25
N SER A 68 20.90 0.19 6.49
CA SER A 68 19.98 -0.19 5.41
C SER A 68 19.68 0.95 4.44
N LEU A 69 19.67 2.20 4.90
CA LEU A 69 19.47 3.37 4.05
C LEU A 69 20.73 3.71 3.26
N ALA A 70 21.90 3.67 3.89
CA ALA A 70 23.17 3.92 3.22
C ALA A 70 23.44 2.94 2.07
N THR A 71 23.21 1.64 2.30
CA THR A 71 23.33 0.61 1.25
C THR A 71 22.34 0.82 0.10
N ARG A 72 21.13 1.30 0.39
CA ARG A 72 20.15 1.65 -0.66
C ARG A 72 20.60 2.88 -1.45
N GLU A 73 21.08 3.92 -0.77
CA GLU A 73 21.59 5.16 -1.37
C GLU A 73 22.76 4.88 -2.32
N GLU A 74 23.71 4.05 -1.91
CA GLU A 74 24.84 3.63 -2.76
C GLU A 74 24.39 2.88 -4.03
N SER A 75 23.27 2.17 -3.95
CA SER A 75 22.69 1.48 -5.12
C SER A 75 21.88 2.38 -6.05
N LEU A 76 21.51 3.60 -5.65
CA LEU A 76 20.63 4.48 -6.45
C LEU A 76 21.29 4.97 -7.75
N PRO A 77 22.55 5.46 -7.77
CA PRO A 77 23.16 5.97 -9.00
C PRO A 77 23.23 4.92 -10.11
N SER A 78 23.57 3.67 -9.77
CA SER A 78 23.62 2.59 -10.76
C SER A 78 22.24 2.23 -11.32
N LYS A 79 21.20 2.24 -10.49
CA LYS A 79 19.81 2.03 -10.92
C LYS A 79 19.30 3.19 -11.78
N GLU A 80 19.64 4.42 -11.42
CA GLU A 80 19.26 5.62 -12.17
C GLU A 80 19.92 5.65 -13.56
N LEU A 81 21.21 5.32 -13.65
CA LEU A 81 21.92 5.17 -14.92
C LEU A 81 21.27 4.06 -15.78
N ALA A 82 21.04 2.87 -15.21
CA ALA A 82 20.41 1.77 -15.93
C ALA A 82 19.01 2.11 -16.45
N ALA A 83 18.20 2.82 -15.64
CA ALA A 83 16.88 3.30 -16.04
C ALA A 83 16.98 4.35 -17.16
N SER A 84 17.90 5.31 -17.04
CA SER A 84 18.12 6.36 -18.05
C SER A 84 18.59 5.78 -19.38
N GLU A 85 19.55 4.84 -19.34
CA GLU A 85 20.01 4.12 -20.54
C GLU A 85 18.90 3.28 -21.17
N ARG A 86 18.01 2.67 -20.37
CA ARG A 86 16.86 1.94 -20.90
C ARG A 86 15.90 2.89 -21.61
N VAL A 87 15.54 4.01 -20.98
CA VAL A 87 14.63 5.01 -21.58
C VAL A 87 15.20 5.55 -22.88
N GLU A 88 16.48 5.91 -22.91
CA GLU A 88 17.11 6.44 -24.14
C GLU A 88 17.18 5.38 -25.24
N ARG A 89 17.49 4.12 -24.92
CA ARG A 89 17.44 3.01 -25.89
C ARG A 89 16.04 2.80 -26.47
N LEU A 90 15.01 2.76 -25.63
CA LEU A 90 13.62 2.59 -26.08
C LEU A 90 13.17 3.75 -26.96
N LYS A 91 13.52 4.99 -26.57
CA LYS A 91 13.23 6.19 -27.35
C LYS A 91 13.92 6.17 -28.72
N GLN A 92 15.20 5.82 -28.79
CA GLN A 92 15.93 5.70 -30.06
C GLN A 92 15.32 4.62 -30.96
N ALA A 93 14.97 3.46 -30.39
CA ALA A 93 14.30 2.39 -31.13
C ALA A 93 12.92 2.83 -31.67
N ALA A 94 12.14 3.55 -30.88
CA ALA A 94 10.86 4.10 -31.31
C ALA A 94 11.02 5.11 -32.46
N LEU A 95 11.98 6.03 -32.37
CA LEU A 95 12.25 7.01 -33.43
C LEU A 95 12.67 6.33 -34.73
N ALA A 96 13.56 5.34 -34.68
CA ALA A 96 14.02 4.60 -35.86
C ALA A 96 12.85 3.90 -36.59
N GLN A 97 11.94 3.26 -35.85
CA GLN A 97 10.77 2.61 -36.46
C GLN A 97 9.77 3.61 -37.05
N ILE A 98 9.59 4.77 -36.40
CA ILE A 98 8.72 5.83 -36.91
C ILE A 98 9.28 6.39 -38.21
N GLU A 99 10.60 6.61 -38.29
CA GLU A 99 11.28 7.07 -39.51
C GLU A 99 11.17 6.04 -40.64
N GLU A 100 11.45 4.77 -40.37
CA GLU A 100 11.41 3.69 -41.37
C GLU A 100 10.02 3.51 -41.98
N HIS A 101 8.96 3.64 -41.18
CA HIS A 101 7.58 3.40 -41.61
C HIS A 101 6.77 4.69 -41.82
N SER A 102 7.42 5.86 -41.82
CA SER A 102 6.75 7.17 -41.98
C SER A 102 5.60 7.39 -40.98
N GLY A 103 5.71 6.82 -39.79
CA GLY A 103 4.69 6.88 -38.73
C GLY A 103 3.42 6.06 -38.98
N ALA A 104 3.35 5.30 -40.07
CA ALA A 104 2.26 4.38 -40.38
C ALA A 104 2.59 2.94 -39.94
N LEU A 105 1.57 2.13 -39.68
CA LEU A 105 1.76 0.71 -39.41
C LEU A 105 2.48 0.03 -40.59
N PRO A 106 3.45 -0.87 -40.36
CA PRO A 106 4.07 -1.61 -41.44
C PRO A 106 3.02 -2.41 -42.22
N LYS A 107 3.01 -2.28 -43.55
CA LYS A 107 2.01 -2.92 -44.41
C LYS A 107 2.18 -4.45 -44.34
N GLY A 108 1.13 -5.16 -43.94
CA GLY A 108 1.15 -6.63 -43.80
C GLY A 108 1.82 -7.14 -42.52
N ALA A 109 2.11 -6.25 -41.56
CA ALA A 109 2.62 -6.65 -40.25
C ALA A 109 1.70 -7.66 -39.55
N ASP A 110 2.32 -8.63 -38.89
CA ASP A 110 1.62 -9.54 -37.99
C ASP A 110 1.19 -8.81 -36.70
N VAL A 111 0.44 -9.51 -35.84
CA VAL A 111 -0.08 -8.95 -34.59
C VAL A 111 1.06 -8.50 -33.67
N ALA A 112 2.13 -9.29 -33.56
CA ALA A 112 3.27 -8.99 -32.69
C ALA A 112 3.96 -7.68 -33.10
N THR A 113 4.33 -7.55 -34.37
CA THR A 113 5.00 -6.36 -34.91
C THR A 113 4.11 -5.12 -34.79
N SER A 114 2.82 -5.28 -35.07
CA SER A 114 1.85 -4.19 -34.95
C SER A 114 1.69 -3.69 -33.51
N LEU A 115 1.60 -4.61 -32.53
CA LEU A 115 1.50 -4.26 -31.12
C LEU A 115 2.76 -3.54 -30.63
N ARG A 116 3.95 -4.05 -30.96
CA ARG A 116 5.22 -3.42 -30.60
C ARG A 116 5.33 -2.02 -31.20
N PHE A 117 5.03 -1.86 -32.48
CA PHE A 117 5.06 -0.56 -33.13
C PHE A 117 4.12 0.45 -32.47
N LEU A 118 2.88 0.06 -32.14
CA LEU A 118 1.92 0.93 -31.46
C LEU A 118 2.36 1.30 -30.04
N CYS A 119 2.96 0.36 -29.30
CA CYS A 119 3.49 0.61 -27.96
C CYS A 119 4.71 1.55 -27.99
N LEU A 120 5.65 1.33 -28.92
CA LEU A 120 6.82 2.19 -29.11
C LEU A 120 6.44 3.61 -29.53
N LYS A 121 5.43 3.74 -30.41
CA LYS A 121 4.87 5.03 -30.82
C LYS A 121 4.09 5.73 -29.69
N MET A 122 3.81 5.04 -28.58
CA MET A 122 2.94 5.52 -27.51
C MET A 122 1.52 5.87 -28.02
N ASP A 123 1.03 5.14 -29.02
CA ASP A 123 -0.29 5.37 -29.63
C ASP A 123 -1.38 4.58 -28.90
N ALA A 124 -1.78 5.08 -27.72
CA ALA A 124 -2.84 4.47 -26.90
C ALA A 124 -4.12 4.23 -27.72
N ASP A 125 -4.44 5.19 -28.57
CA ASP A 125 -5.69 5.30 -29.28
C ASP A 125 -5.74 4.33 -30.48
N GLY A 126 -4.62 4.19 -31.20
CA GLY A 126 -4.41 3.16 -32.19
C GLY A 126 -4.39 1.76 -31.56
N LEU A 127 -3.80 1.62 -30.37
CA LEU A 127 -3.64 0.33 -29.68
C LEU A 127 -4.98 -0.31 -29.31
N TRP A 128 -5.87 0.40 -28.61
CA TRP A 128 -7.17 -0.18 -28.23
C TRP A 128 -8.06 -0.45 -29.45
N ARG A 129 -8.00 0.39 -30.50
CA ARG A 129 -8.72 0.15 -31.77
C ARG A 129 -8.19 -1.08 -32.49
N PHE A 130 -6.86 -1.25 -32.54
CA PHE A 130 -6.21 -2.41 -33.13
C PHE A 130 -6.61 -3.71 -32.43
N LEU A 131 -6.61 -3.71 -31.09
CA LEU A 131 -7.05 -4.85 -30.30
C LEU A 131 -8.49 -5.26 -30.66
N ILE A 132 -9.40 -4.30 -30.78
CA ILE A 132 -10.80 -4.58 -31.18
C ILE A 132 -10.86 -5.19 -32.58
N ALA A 133 -10.15 -4.59 -33.56
CA ALA A 133 -10.14 -5.06 -34.94
C ALA A 133 -9.58 -6.50 -35.07
N ARG A 134 -8.58 -6.84 -34.26
CA ARG A 134 -7.89 -8.14 -34.28
C ARG A 134 -8.37 -9.11 -33.20
N ARG A 135 -9.54 -8.87 -32.59
CA ARG A 135 -10.07 -9.67 -31.46
C ARG A 135 -10.15 -11.18 -31.74
N LYS A 136 -10.33 -11.59 -33.00
CA LYS A 136 -10.34 -13.01 -33.41
C LYS A 136 -8.99 -13.71 -33.16
N GLU A 137 -7.90 -12.95 -33.10
CA GLU A 137 -6.53 -13.42 -32.89
C GLU A 137 -6.13 -13.33 -31.41
N LEU A 138 -7.09 -13.58 -30.51
CA LEU A 138 -6.96 -13.41 -29.05
C LEU A 138 -5.77 -14.18 -28.44
N ALA A 139 -5.46 -15.38 -28.94
CA ALA A 139 -4.35 -16.18 -28.43
C ALA A 139 -3.01 -15.48 -28.66
N THR A 140 -2.78 -14.97 -29.87
CA THR A 140 -1.58 -14.21 -30.23
C THR A 140 -1.52 -12.90 -29.45
N ILE A 141 -2.64 -12.17 -29.34
CA ILE A 141 -2.72 -10.95 -28.54
C ILE A 141 -2.30 -11.22 -27.09
N ARG A 142 -2.81 -12.28 -26.46
CA ARG A 142 -2.46 -12.59 -25.06
C ARG A 142 -0.98 -12.93 -24.87
N ALA A 143 -0.35 -13.58 -25.84
CA ALA A 143 1.06 -13.92 -25.77
C ALA A 143 1.97 -12.69 -25.99
N GLU A 144 1.59 -11.80 -26.90
CA GLU A 144 2.45 -10.71 -27.37
C GLU A 144 2.16 -9.35 -26.72
N LEU A 145 1.01 -9.17 -26.07
CA LEU A 145 0.62 -7.86 -25.54
C LEU A 145 1.47 -7.43 -24.35
N GLU A 146 1.70 -8.31 -23.38
CA GLU A 146 2.54 -8.02 -22.21
C GLU A 146 3.98 -7.64 -22.62
N PRO A 147 4.71 -8.43 -23.44
CA PRO A 147 6.05 -8.03 -23.86
C PRO A 147 6.04 -6.76 -24.73
N ALA A 148 5.03 -6.55 -25.58
CA ALA A 148 4.93 -5.32 -26.37
C ALA A 148 4.71 -4.08 -25.51
N VAL A 149 3.88 -4.17 -24.46
CA VAL A 149 3.64 -3.08 -23.52
C VAL A 149 4.88 -2.79 -22.68
N ALA A 150 5.65 -3.81 -22.29
CA ALA A 150 6.92 -3.65 -21.55
C ALA A 150 8.03 -2.97 -22.37
N ASP A 151 7.92 -3.00 -23.71
CA ASP A 151 8.81 -2.29 -24.64
C ASP A 151 8.38 -0.82 -24.88
N ALA A 152 7.23 -0.38 -24.34
CA ALA A 152 6.85 1.02 -24.38
C ALA A 152 7.79 1.89 -23.54
N VAL A 153 7.96 3.16 -23.93
CA VAL A 153 8.79 4.13 -23.20
C VAL A 153 8.22 4.39 -21.79
N ASP A 154 6.89 4.50 -21.69
CA ASP A 154 6.16 4.61 -20.42
C ASP A 154 4.89 3.74 -20.47
N PRO A 155 4.99 2.46 -20.09
CA PRO A 155 3.87 1.51 -20.14
C PRO A 155 2.67 1.98 -19.30
N ALA A 156 2.93 2.56 -18.13
CA ALA A 156 1.90 3.04 -17.22
C ALA A 156 1.14 4.22 -17.81
N SER A 157 1.82 5.23 -18.35
CA SER A 157 1.14 6.36 -19.00
C SER A 157 0.37 5.93 -20.25
N LEU A 158 0.92 5.00 -21.05
CA LEU A 158 0.26 4.46 -22.25
C LEU A 158 -1.08 3.80 -21.92
N VAL A 159 -1.07 2.89 -20.95
CA VAL A 159 -2.29 2.18 -20.51
C VAL A 159 -3.28 3.15 -19.87
N LEU A 160 -2.79 4.12 -19.08
CA LEU A 160 -3.65 5.12 -18.45
C LEU A 160 -4.39 5.97 -19.49
N GLN A 161 -3.70 6.41 -20.54
CA GLN A 161 -4.31 7.19 -21.61
C GLN A 161 -5.43 6.42 -22.32
N ALA A 162 -5.24 5.12 -22.58
CA ALA A 162 -6.28 4.28 -23.16
C ALA A 162 -7.51 4.12 -22.23
N LEU A 163 -7.31 4.18 -20.90
CA LEU A 163 -8.39 4.13 -19.92
C LEU A 163 -9.09 5.49 -19.75
N GLU A 164 -8.35 6.60 -19.79
CA GLU A 164 -8.90 7.96 -19.81
C GLU A 164 -9.90 8.11 -20.97
N ASP A 165 -9.53 7.63 -22.15
CA ASP A 165 -10.40 7.61 -23.33
C ASP A 165 -11.65 6.73 -23.15
N PHE A 166 -11.60 5.69 -22.32
CA PHE A 166 -12.76 4.85 -22.02
C PHE A 166 -13.69 5.46 -20.96
N VAL A 167 -13.12 6.09 -19.93
CA VAL A 167 -13.90 6.63 -18.81
C VAL A 167 -14.50 7.99 -19.17
N PHE A 168 -13.72 8.89 -19.78
CA PHE A 168 -14.11 10.27 -20.06
C PHE A 168 -14.85 10.46 -21.39
N ARG A 169 -14.64 9.60 -22.39
CA ARG A 169 -15.47 9.69 -23.60
C ARG A 169 -16.90 9.28 -23.26
N ARG A 170 -17.85 10.21 -23.48
CA ARG A 170 -19.28 9.88 -23.58
C ARG A 170 -19.48 9.12 -24.89
N ALA A 171 -19.22 7.82 -24.88
CA ALA A 171 -19.39 7.02 -26.08
C ALA A 171 -20.88 6.98 -26.48
N ASP A 172 -21.16 7.22 -27.75
CA ASP A 172 -22.32 6.64 -28.40
C ASP A 172 -22.38 5.15 -28.01
N LYS A 173 -23.55 4.63 -27.65
CA LYS A 173 -23.71 3.31 -27.01
C LYS A 173 -23.14 2.11 -27.82
N VAL A 174 -22.66 2.34 -29.04
CA VAL A 174 -22.11 1.35 -29.97
C VAL A 174 -20.63 1.11 -29.64
N GLY A 175 -20.26 -0.14 -29.35
CA GLY A 175 -18.86 -0.56 -29.17
C GLY A 175 -18.30 -0.49 -27.73
N LEU A 176 -19.07 -0.03 -26.74
CA LEU A 176 -18.67 0.02 -25.32
C LEU A 176 -18.14 -1.32 -24.77
N SER A 177 -18.75 -2.44 -25.19
CA SER A 177 -18.33 -3.78 -24.76
C SER A 177 -16.93 -4.15 -25.29
N ASP A 178 -16.63 -3.77 -26.53
CA ASP A 178 -15.37 -4.08 -27.19
C ASP A 178 -14.24 -3.19 -26.66
N GLN A 179 -14.54 -1.91 -26.41
CA GLN A 179 -13.61 -1.00 -25.75
C GLN A 179 -13.29 -1.45 -24.33
N ARG A 180 -14.31 -1.85 -23.54
CA ARG A 180 -14.11 -2.42 -22.20
C ARG A 180 -13.19 -3.64 -22.25
N TRP A 181 -13.40 -4.54 -23.21
CA TRP A 181 -12.54 -5.71 -23.39
C TRP A 181 -11.08 -5.33 -23.72
N ALA A 182 -10.86 -4.39 -24.65
CA ALA A 182 -9.53 -3.94 -25.04
C ALA A 182 -8.79 -3.25 -23.86
N CYS A 183 -9.44 -2.30 -23.19
CA CYS A 183 -8.91 -1.64 -22.00
C CYS A 183 -8.62 -2.64 -20.87
N GLY A 184 -9.47 -3.65 -20.69
CA GLY A 184 -9.25 -4.71 -19.70
C GLY A 184 -8.11 -5.67 -20.06
N MET A 185 -7.72 -5.78 -21.34
CA MET A 185 -6.50 -6.48 -21.76
C MET A 185 -5.27 -5.63 -21.46
N LEU A 186 -5.29 -4.35 -21.83
CA LEU A 186 -4.18 -3.41 -21.58
C LEU A 186 -3.86 -3.27 -20.09
N LEU A 187 -4.89 -3.11 -19.26
CA LEU A 187 -4.71 -2.98 -17.81
C LEU A 187 -4.13 -4.25 -17.16
N ARG A 188 -4.34 -5.43 -17.75
CA ARG A 188 -3.74 -6.69 -17.30
C ARG A 188 -2.31 -6.88 -17.81
N ALA A 189 -1.99 -6.30 -18.97
CA ALA A 189 -0.66 -6.37 -19.55
C ALA A 189 0.36 -5.53 -18.77
N LEU A 190 -0.10 -4.54 -17.99
CA LEU A 190 0.75 -3.75 -17.11
C LEU A 190 1.06 -4.53 -15.82
N SER A 191 2.34 -4.80 -15.58
CA SER A 191 2.79 -5.43 -14.33
C SER A 191 2.67 -4.45 -13.16
N ALA A 192 2.20 -4.93 -12.00
CA ALA A 192 2.05 -4.12 -10.80
C ALA A 192 3.39 -3.78 -10.12
N ASP A 193 4.47 -4.47 -10.52
CA ASP A 193 5.80 -4.29 -9.94
C ASP A 193 6.58 -3.13 -10.57
N GLU A 194 6.17 -2.66 -11.76
CA GLU A 194 6.81 -1.52 -12.40
C GLU A 194 6.57 -0.22 -11.62
N GLY A 195 7.61 0.62 -11.58
CA GLY A 195 7.56 1.91 -10.89
C GLY A 195 6.70 2.90 -11.67
N VAL A 196 5.52 3.24 -11.14
CA VAL A 196 4.66 4.28 -11.72
C VAL A 196 5.09 5.66 -11.22
N ALA A 197 5.39 6.57 -12.16
CA ALA A 197 5.76 7.95 -11.87
C ALA A 197 4.66 8.70 -11.08
N ALA A 198 5.06 9.65 -10.22
CA ALA A 198 4.12 10.40 -9.37
C ALA A 198 3.05 11.14 -10.19
N SER A 199 3.45 11.78 -11.29
CA SER A 199 2.53 12.47 -12.21
C SER A 199 1.50 11.53 -12.84
N VAL A 200 1.90 10.31 -13.17
CA VAL A 200 1.01 9.28 -13.72
C VAL A 200 0.05 8.77 -12.62
N LYS A 201 0.51 8.62 -11.38
CA LYS A 201 -0.36 8.27 -10.24
C LYS A 201 -1.39 9.36 -9.94
N GLU A 202 -1.02 10.62 -10.05
CA GLU A 202 -1.95 11.75 -9.89
C GLU A 202 -3.05 11.74 -10.95
N ARG A 203 -2.67 11.56 -12.22
CA ARG A 203 -3.64 11.37 -13.31
C ARG A 203 -4.54 10.14 -13.09
N ALA A 204 -3.95 9.02 -12.68
CA ALA A 204 -4.70 7.80 -12.37
C ALA A 204 -5.67 8.00 -11.21
N MET A 205 -5.33 8.83 -10.23
CA MET A 205 -6.25 9.20 -9.14
C MET A 205 -7.45 10.00 -9.66
N VAL A 206 -7.22 10.99 -10.52
CA VAL A 206 -8.30 11.77 -11.15
C VAL A 206 -9.24 10.85 -11.94
N LEU A 207 -8.66 9.93 -12.72
CA LEU A 207 -9.41 8.92 -13.45
C LEU A 207 -10.22 8.00 -12.52
N ALA A 208 -9.61 7.53 -11.44
CA ALA A 208 -10.25 6.63 -10.48
C ALA A 208 -11.46 7.29 -9.80
N GLU A 209 -11.36 8.55 -9.37
CA GLU A 209 -12.49 9.27 -8.79
C GLU A 209 -13.61 9.49 -9.82
N ALA A 210 -13.27 9.90 -11.05
CA ALA A 210 -14.28 10.04 -12.11
C ALA A 210 -14.99 8.71 -12.42
N TRP A 211 -14.24 7.60 -12.42
CA TRP A 211 -14.80 6.27 -12.65
C TRP A 211 -15.66 5.82 -11.46
N LYS A 212 -15.24 6.10 -10.23
CA LYS A 212 -16.02 5.86 -9.02
C LYS A 212 -17.37 6.58 -9.09
N GLU A 213 -17.39 7.86 -9.44
CA GLU A 213 -18.64 8.62 -9.61
C GLU A 213 -19.52 8.00 -10.71
N LYS A 214 -18.93 7.55 -11.82
CA LYS A 214 -19.66 6.85 -12.90
C LYS A 214 -20.30 5.53 -12.44
N ILE A 215 -19.62 4.78 -11.56
CA ILE A 215 -20.14 3.53 -10.99
C ILE A 215 -21.36 3.79 -10.09
N HIS A 216 -21.38 4.91 -9.36
CA HIS A 216 -22.49 5.28 -8.47
C HIS A 216 -23.64 6.02 -9.19
N GLY A 217 -23.33 6.84 -10.19
CA GLY A 217 -24.29 7.68 -10.90
C GLY A 217 -25.20 6.96 -11.90
N SER A 218 -25.00 5.67 -12.16
CA SER A 218 -25.70 4.93 -13.22
C SER A 218 -27.08 4.34 -12.84
N GLY A 219 -27.73 4.81 -11.77
CA GLY A 219 -29.11 4.46 -11.39
C GLY A 219 -29.27 4.13 -9.90
N GLU A 220 -30.37 4.60 -9.30
CA GLU A 220 -30.67 4.62 -7.85
C GLU A 220 -30.15 3.42 -7.06
N GLY A 221 -29.33 3.69 -6.04
CA GLY A 221 -28.91 2.69 -5.06
C GLY A 221 -27.65 1.88 -5.42
N GLY A 222 -26.72 2.46 -6.17
CA GLY A 222 -25.29 2.11 -6.11
C GLY A 222 -24.94 0.62 -6.11
N LEU A 223 -25.20 -0.09 -7.21
CA LEU A 223 -24.39 -1.22 -7.71
C LEU A 223 -24.79 -1.60 -9.16
N ALA A 224 -25.21 -0.61 -9.96
CA ALA A 224 -25.62 -0.81 -11.36
C ALA A 224 -24.44 -0.71 -12.37
N SER A 225 -23.20 -0.95 -11.92
CA SER A 225 -22.05 -1.07 -12.84
C SER A 225 -21.80 -2.53 -13.20
N ASN A 226 -21.49 -2.80 -14.46
CA ASN A 226 -21.19 -4.13 -14.95
C ASN A 226 -20.00 -4.72 -14.16
N ALA A 227 -20.11 -5.97 -13.70
CA ALA A 227 -19.04 -6.70 -12.99
C ALA A 227 -17.65 -6.56 -13.63
N ALA A 228 -17.59 -6.47 -14.96
CA ALA A 228 -16.34 -6.27 -15.69
C ALA A 228 -15.72 -4.88 -15.48
N GLU A 229 -16.52 -3.81 -15.36
CA GLU A 229 -16.02 -2.46 -15.08
C GLU A 229 -15.55 -2.33 -13.65
N VAL A 230 -16.27 -2.92 -12.70
CA VAL A 230 -15.85 -2.97 -11.29
C VAL A 230 -14.50 -3.70 -11.17
N GLN A 231 -14.34 -4.82 -11.87
CA GLN A 231 -13.06 -5.52 -11.92
C GLN A 231 -11.93 -4.63 -12.46
N MET A 232 -12.18 -3.90 -13.56
CA MET A 232 -11.18 -3.00 -14.14
C MET A 232 -10.85 -1.84 -13.20
N PHE A 233 -11.85 -1.26 -12.53
CA PHE A 233 -11.63 -0.22 -11.53
C PHE A 233 -10.74 -0.73 -10.38
N LEU A 234 -11.05 -1.89 -9.81
CA LEU A 234 -10.21 -2.48 -8.75
C LEU A 234 -8.79 -2.79 -9.25
N GLN A 235 -8.66 -3.32 -10.47
CA GLN A 235 -7.35 -3.56 -11.07
C GLN A 235 -6.56 -2.26 -11.27
N LEU A 236 -7.21 -1.16 -11.67
CA LEU A 236 -6.59 0.16 -11.78
C LEU A 236 -6.02 0.59 -10.42
N LEU A 237 -6.79 0.45 -9.34
CA LEU A 237 -6.32 0.82 -8.01
C LEU A 237 -5.09 0.02 -7.57
N VAL A 238 -5.08 -1.29 -7.86
CA VAL A 238 -3.94 -2.16 -7.55
C VAL A 238 -2.73 -1.78 -8.40
N THR A 239 -2.88 -1.72 -9.72
CA THR A 239 -1.77 -1.49 -10.66
C THR A 239 -1.11 -0.13 -10.46
N TYR A 240 -1.89 0.92 -10.14
CA TYR A 240 -1.37 2.27 -9.92
C TYR A 240 -1.08 2.57 -8.44
N LYS A 241 -1.22 1.57 -7.54
CA LYS A 241 -0.93 1.66 -6.10
C LYS A 241 -1.73 2.79 -5.43
N LEU A 242 -3.03 2.84 -5.73
CA LEU A 242 -3.98 3.83 -5.22
C LEU A 242 -4.89 3.27 -4.11
N VAL A 243 -4.79 1.98 -3.78
CA VAL A 243 -5.67 1.28 -2.82
C VAL A 243 -5.79 2.03 -1.49
N GLU A 244 -4.67 2.51 -0.95
CA GLU A 244 -4.62 3.24 0.33
C GLU A 244 -5.39 4.57 0.34
N LYS A 245 -5.72 5.12 -0.84
CA LYS A 245 -6.49 6.37 -0.97
C LYS A 245 -8.00 6.14 -0.93
N PHE A 246 -8.45 4.89 -0.90
CA PHE A 246 -9.87 4.54 -0.90
C PHE A 246 -10.27 3.84 0.40
N GLU A 247 -11.52 4.02 0.81
CA GLU A 247 -12.06 3.35 1.99
C GLU A 247 -12.10 1.82 1.78
N MET A 248 -11.50 1.09 2.72
CA MET A 248 -11.41 -0.38 2.63
C MET A 248 -12.79 -1.05 2.64
N ASP A 249 -13.74 -0.54 3.43
CA ASP A 249 -15.11 -1.08 3.47
C ASP A 249 -15.85 -0.88 2.15
N TYR A 250 -15.59 0.25 1.47
CA TYR A 250 -16.11 0.52 0.14
C TYR A 250 -15.58 -0.50 -0.89
N LEU A 251 -14.27 -0.78 -0.88
CA LEU A 251 -13.66 -1.78 -1.76
C LEU A 251 -14.16 -3.20 -1.44
N LYS A 252 -14.33 -3.55 -0.15
CA LYS A 252 -14.83 -4.85 0.29
C LYS A 252 -16.22 -5.15 -0.29
N LYS A 253 -17.11 -4.15 -0.37
CA LYS A 253 -18.46 -4.31 -0.96
C LYS A 253 -18.40 -4.85 -2.39
N PHE A 254 -17.49 -4.35 -3.23
CA PHE A 254 -17.35 -4.85 -4.60
C PHE A 254 -16.76 -6.25 -4.66
N VAL A 255 -15.73 -6.52 -3.85
CA VAL A 255 -15.09 -7.84 -3.84
C VAL A 255 -16.09 -8.92 -3.43
N VAL A 256 -16.92 -8.66 -2.41
CA VAL A 256 -17.98 -9.56 -1.97
C VAL A 256 -19.08 -9.69 -3.04
N ALA A 257 -19.55 -8.58 -3.60
CA ALA A 257 -20.61 -8.59 -4.61
C ALA A 257 -20.22 -9.36 -5.89
N PHE A 258 -18.93 -9.41 -6.23
CA PHE A 258 -18.42 -10.06 -7.44
C PHE A 258 -17.48 -11.24 -7.16
N ALA A 259 -17.55 -11.84 -5.97
CA ALA A 259 -16.63 -12.89 -5.51
C ALA A 259 -16.55 -14.13 -6.43
N SER A 260 -17.62 -14.45 -7.16
CA SER A 260 -17.68 -15.58 -8.09
C SER A 260 -16.85 -15.41 -9.37
N ARG A 261 -16.29 -14.21 -9.61
CA ARG A 261 -15.48 -13.93 -10.80
C ARG A 261 -14.07 -14.47 -10.65
N ARG A 262 -13.59 -15.15 -11.69
CA ARG A 262 -12.27 -15.80 -11.75
C ARG A 262 -11.09 -14.94 -11.27
N ASP A 263 -11.10 -13.64 -11.58
CA ASP A 263 -9.98 -12.75 -11.29
C ASP A 263 -10.15 -12.00 -9.94
N MET A 264 -11.33 -12.06 -9.31
CA MET A 264 -11.61 -11.33 -8.05
C MET A 264 -10.85 -11.86 -6.82
N PRO A 265 -10.66 -13.18 -6.62
CA PRO A 265 -9.85 -13.68 -5.51
C PRO A 265 -8.41 -13.15 -5.55
N LYS A 266 -7.81 -13.05 -6.75
CA LYS A 266 -6.46 -12.49 -6.91
C LYS A 266 -6.44 -11.00 -6.57
N LEU A 267 -7.42 -10.25 -7.04
CA LEU A 267 -7.58 -8.84 -6.70
C LEU A 267 -7.79 -8.63 -5.21
N ALA A 268 -8.58 -9.49 -4.54
CA ALA A 268 -8.81 -9.39 -3.10
C ALA A 268 -7.50 -9.49 -2.31
N VAL A 269 -6.63 -10.43 -2.69
CA VAL A 269 -5.29 -10.58 -2.11
C VAL A 269 -4.45 -9.32 -2.35
N SER A 270 -4.42 -8.83 -3.59
CA SER A 270 -3.66 -7.62 -3.94
C SER A 270 -4.20 -6.33 -3.32
N LEU A 271 -5.48 -6.30 -2.95
CA LEU A 271 -6.11 -5.20 -2.21
C LEU A 271 -5.87 -5.30 -0.69
N GLY A 272 -5.23 -6.36 -0.20
CA GLY A 272 -4.92 -6.54 1.22
C GLY A 272 -6.01 -7.27 2.03
N PHE A 273 -6.96 -7.96 1.37
CA PHE A 273 -8.02 -8.71 2.05
C PHE A 273 -7.62 -10.13 2.46
N ASN A 274 -6.33 -10.40 2.70
CA ASN A 274 -5.76 -11.74 2.88
C ASN A 274 -6.45 -12.59 3.97
N GLU A 275 -7.10 -12.00 4.97
CA GLU A 275 -7.74 -12.75 6.09
C GLU A 275 -9.08 -12.19 6.60
N LYS A 276 -9.68 -11.15 5.97
CA LYS A 276 -10.91 -10.48 6.50
C LYS A 276 -12.10 -10.47 5.55
N MET A 277 -12.41 -11.62 4.97
CA MET A 277 -13.62 -11.84 4.17
C MET A 277 -14.64 -12.75 4.88
N GLY A 278 -14.62 -12.75 6.23
CA GLY A 278 -15.73 -13.19 7.07
C GLY A 278 -16.79 -12.11 7.23
#